data_AF-A0A6S6G4Y8-F1
#
_entry.id   AF-A0A6S6G4Y8-F1
#
_cell.length_a   1.000
_cell.length_b   1.000
_cell.length_c   1.000
_cell.angle_alpha   90.00
_cell.angle_beta   90.00
_cell.angle_gamma   90.00
#
_symmetry.space_group_name_H-M   'P 1'
#
loop_
_entity.id
_entity.type
_entity.pdbx_description
1 polymer ?
#
loop_
_entity_poly.entity_id
_entity_poly.type
_entity_poly.pdbx_seq_one_letter_code
_entity_poly.pdbx_strand_id
1 'polypeptide(L)'
;MLDFLLIVALQATGPIGKFEAKPPFGRYDTDSAMGDVERCLINIAHYGPPAVYRQPDRPDRATIIWSSGSGTAVGRVDLARNGHGTTIVSWFDEKQVQVCLNPPS
;
A
#
# COMPACT_ATOMS: atom_id res chain seq x y z
N MET A 1 -32.14 -13.82 -30.67
CA MET A 1 -31.92 -13.95 -29.21
C MET A 1 -30.66 -14.77 -29.06
N LEU A 2 -29.52 -14.14 -28.78
CA LEU A 2 -28.24 -14.81 -28.58
C LEU A 2 -27.90 -14.60 -27.11
N ASP A 3 -28.01 -15.66 -26.32
CA ASP A 3 -27.80 -15.66 -24.89
C ASP A 3 -26.38 -15.25 -24.54
N PHE A 4 -26.27 -14.16 -23.79
CA PHE A 4 -25.04 -13.62 -23.26
C PHE A 4 -24.65 -14.45 -22.03
N LEU A 5 -23.82 -15.46 -22.23
CA LEU A 5 -23.19 -16.23 -21.15
C LEU A 5 -22.17 -15.32 -20.43
N LEU A 6 -22.63 -14.62 -19.39
CA LEU A 6 -21.79 -13.84 -18.50
C LEU A 6 -21.02 -14.82 -17.59
N ILE A 7 -19.81 -15.20 -18.01
CA ILE A 7 -18.88 -15.94 -17.17
C ILE A 7 -18.42 -15.00 -16.05
N VAL A 8 -19.01 -15.15 -14.86
CA VAL A 8 -18.51 -14.52 -13.64
C VAL A 8 -17.22 -15.26 -13.28
N ALA A 9 -16.08 -14.74 -13.72
CA ALA A 9 -14.79 -15.18 -13.22
C ALA A 9 -14.73 -14.82 -11.72
N LEU A 10 -14.92 -15.81 -10.86
CA LEU A 10 -14.59 -15.72 -9.44
C LEU A 10 -13.07 -15.59 -9.36
N GLN A 11 -12.56 -14.36 -9.50
CA GLN A 11 -11.16 -14.06 -9.24
C GLN A 11 -10.94 -14.35 -7.77
N ALA A 12 -10.35 -15.51 -7.45
CA ALA A 12 -9.84 -15.79 -6.12
C ALA A 12 -8.68 -14.81 -5.88
N THR A 13 -9.02 -13.59 -5.44
CA THR A 13 -8.04 -12.56 -5.14
C THR A 13 -7.13 -13.11 -4.05
N GLY A 14 -5.83 -13.21 -4.34
CA GLY A 14 -4.84 -13.64 -3.35
C GLY A 14 -4.84 -12.73 -2.11
N PRO A 15 -4.06 -13.07 -1.06
CA PRO A 15 -4.06 -12.36 0.22
C PRO A 15 -3.88 -10.83 0.12
N ILE A 16 -3.23 -10.35 -0.95
CA ILE A 16 -3.02 -8.92 -1.26
C ILE A 16 -4.12 -8.36 -2.17
N GLY A 17 -4.63 -9.13 -3.14
CA GLY A 17 -5.62 -8.67 -4.13
C GLY A 17 -6.93 -8.18 -3.52
N LYS A 18 -7.25 -8.60 -2.29
CA LYS A 18 -8.42 -8.12 -1.55
C LYS A 18 -8.46 -6.60 -1.33
N PHE A 19 -7.31 -5.92 -1.39
CA PHE A 19 -7.25 -4.46 -1.27
C PHE A 19 -7.77 -3.76 -2.54
N GLU A 20 -7.76 -4.43 -3.70
CA GLU A 20 -8.31 -3.88 -4.95
C GLU A 20 -9.83 -3.79 -4.93
N ALA A 21 -10.48 -4.63 -4.12
CA ALA A 21 -11.92 -4.65 -3.93
C ALA A 21 -12.42 -3.61 -2.90
N LYS A 22 -11.54 -2.82 -2.29
CA LYS A 22 -11.90 -1.83 -1.26
C LYS A 22 -11.32 -0.45 -1.59
N PRO A 23 -12.05 0.64 -1.34
CA PRO A 23 -11.46 1.97 -1.42
C PRO A 23 -10.32 2.10 -0.39
N PRO A 24 -9.24 2.83 -0.72
CA PRO A 24 -8.23 3.18 0.28
C PRO A 24 -8.86 4.07 1.35
N PHE A 25 -8.30 4.04 2.56
CA PHE A 25 -8.65 4.98 3.62
C PHE A 25 -8.27 6.41 3.23
N GLY A 26 -7.18 6.57 2.49
CA GLY A 26 -6.80 7.87 1.99
C GLY A 26 -5.71 7.84 0.94
N ARG A 27 -5.59 8.99 0.29
CA ARG A 27 -4.51 9.34 -0.62
C ARG A 27 -3.90 10.64 -0.13
N TYR A 28 -2.59 10.63 0.03
CA TYR A 28 -1.84 11.76 0.57
C TYR A 28 -0.66 12.06 -0.34
N ASP A 29 -0.34 13.34 -0.49
CA ASP A 29 0.86 13.78 -1.17
C ASP A 29 1.72 14.53 -0.15
N THR A 30 3.03 14.30 -0.19
CA THR A 30 4.03 14.98 0.65
C THR A 30 5.24 15.37 -0.16
N ASP A 31 5.89 16.46 0.21
CA ASP A 31 7.18 16.87 -0.34
C ASP A 31 8.36 16.01 0.16
N SER A 32 8.11 15.13 1.14
CA SER A 32 9.11 14.23 1.69
C SER A 32 9.53 13.16 0.68
N ALA A 33 10.82 12.84 0.66
CA ALA A 33 11.37 11.83 -0.23
C ALA A 33 10.81 10.44 0.08
N MET A 34 10.56 9.65 -0.97
CA MET A 34 9.92 8.32 -0.84
C MET A 34 10.67 7.38 0.10
N GLY A 35 12.01 7.46 0.12
CA GLY A 35 12.83 6.65 1.01
C GLY A 35 12.62 6.98 2.50
N ASP A 36 12.36 8.25 2.83
CA ASP A 36 12.19 8.68 4.21
C ASP A 36 10.77 8.37 4.71
N VAL A 37 9.78 8.56 3.84
CA VAL A 37 8.41 8.10 4.07
C VAL A 37 8.38 6.59 4.30
N GLU A 38 9.05 5.81 3.43
CA GLU A 38 9.14 4.35 3.58
C GLU A 38 9.80 3.95 4.89
N ARG A 39 10.95 4.55 5.23
CA ARG A 39 11.65 4.29 6.50
C ARG A 39 10.79 4.60 7.72
N CYS A 40 10.04 5.70 7.70
CA CYS A 40 9.11 6.01 8.77
C CYS A 40 8.02 4.95 8.87
N LEU A 41 7.39 4.59 7.75
CA LEU A 41 6.30 3.62 7.72
C LEU A 41 6.72 2.24 8.25
N ILE A 42 7.88 1.73 7.83
CA ILE A 42 8.37 0.41 8.30
C ILE A 42 8.72 0.39 9.79
N ASN A 43 8.95 1.56 10.39
CA ASN A 43 9.29 1.74 11.81
C ASN A 43 8.07 2.04 12.69
N ILE A 44 6.85 2.05 12.14
CA ILE A 44 5.63 2.28 12.92
C ILE A 44 5.49 1.20 14.00
N ALA A 45 5.33 1.64 15.25
CA ALA A 45 5.16 0.76 16.41
C ALA A 45 3.87 -0.08 16.31
N HIS A 46 3.85 -1.20 17.03
CA HIS A 46 2.70 -2.11 17.18
C HIS A 46 2.36 -3.00 15.97
N TYR A 47 3.09 -2.88 14.87
CA TYR A 47 2.97 -3.81 13.75
C TYR A 47 4.26 -4.61 13.60
N GLY A 48 4.11 -5.88 13.21
CA GLY A 48 5.26 -6.71 12.85
C GLY A 48 5.99 -6.14 11.62
N PRO A 49 7.21 -6.61 11.33
CA PRO A 49 7.98 -6.12 10.18
C PRO A 49 7.19 -6.33 8.88
N PRO A 50 6.97 -5.28 8.06
CA PRO A 50 6.26 -5.43 6.81
C PRO A 50 7.13 -6.05 5.72
N ALA A 51 6.46 -6.58 4.68
CA ALA A 51 7.10 -6.90 3.42
C ALA A 51 7.06 -5.69 2.49
N VAL A 52 8.20 -5.34 1.88
CA VAL A 52 8.32 -4.26 0.88
C VAL A 52 8.52 -4.89 -0.49
N TYR A 53 7.56 -4.66 -1.38
CA TYR A 53 7.58 -5.14 -2.76
C TYR A 53 8.02 -4.00 -3.69
N ARG A 54 9.09 -4.26 -4.46
CA ARG A 54 9.59 -3.36 -5.50
C ARG A 54 9.54 -4.06 -6.84
N GLN A 55 9.26 -3.30 -7.89
CA GLN A 55 9.20 -3.78 -9.26
C GLN A 55 10.40 -3.23 -10.04
N PRO A 56 11.27 -4.06 -10.64
CA PRO A 56 12.42 -3.59 -11.41
C PRO A 56 12.04 -2.67 -12.57
N ASP A 57 10.88 -2.88 -13.19
CA ASP A 57 10.32 -2.06 -14.27
C ASP A 57 9.65 -0.77 -13.77
N ARG A 58 9.44 -0.61 -12.46
CA ARG A 58 8.83 0.57 -11.84
C ARG A 58 9.60 0.98 -10.58
N PRO A 59 10.84 1.47 -10.72
CA PRO A 59 11.72 1.79 -9.60
C PRO A 59 11.17 2.92 -8.70
N ASP A 60 10.30 3.77 -9.26
CA ASP A 60 9.64 4.87 -8.55
C ASP A 60 8.37 4.45 -7.80
N ARG A 61 8.16 3.15 -7.59
CA ARG A 61 7.03 2.61 -6.84
C ARG A 61 7.47 1.57 -5.82
N ALA A 62 6.76 1.53 -4.70
CA ALA A 62 6.88 0.47 -3.72
C ALA A 62 5.50 0.15 -3.13
N THR A 63 5.28 -1.12 -2.79
CA THR A 63 4.10 -1.54 -2.04
C THR A 63 4.55 -2.16 -0.73
N ILE A 64 4.04 -1.67 0.38
CA ILE A 64 4.33 -2.14 1.73
C ILE A 64 3.11 -2.92 2.24
N ILE A 65 3.32 -4.14 2.72
CA ILE A 65 2.27 -5.01 3.23
C ILE A 65 2.60 -5.44 4.66
N TRP A 66 1.68 -5.18 5.58
CA TRP A 66 1.71 -5.75 6.93
C TRP A 66 0.84 -6.98 6.97
N SER A 67 1.32 -8.04 7.60
CA SER A 67 0.56 -9.29 7.80
C SER A 67 0.42 -9.58 9.29
N SER A 68 -0.70 -10.20 9.66
CA SER A 68 -0.88 -10.78 11.00
C SER A 68 0.04 -12.00 11.19
N GLY A 69 0.14 -12.50 12.42
CA GLY A 69 0.85 -13.75 12.71
C GLY A 69 0.32 -14.99 11.98
N SER A 70 -0.89 -14.92 11.40
CA SER A 70 -1.47 -15.97 10.55
C SER A 70 -1.12 -15.82 9.06
N GLY A 71 -0.27 -14.85 8.69
CA GLY A 71 0.10 -14.56 7.30
C GLY A 71 -0.98 -13.83 6.49
N THR A 72 -2.07 -13.39 7.14
CA THR A 72 -3.11 -12.61 6.47
C THR A 72 -2.67 -11.15 6.37
N ALA A 73 -2.66 -10.57 5.18
CA ALA A 73 -2.37 -9.15 5.02
C ALA A 73 -3.42 -8.30 5.77
N VAL A 74 -2.99 -7.44 6.69
CA VAL A 74 -3.87 -6.57 7.49
C VAL A 74 -3.75 -5.10 7.11
N GLY A 75 -2.68 -4.73 6.40
CA GLY A 75 -2.43 -3.39 5.93
C GLY A 75 -1.71 -3.38 4.58
N ARG A 76 -2.01 -2.37 3.77
CA ARG A 76 -1.29 -2.07 2.53
C ARG A 76 -1.06 -0.58 2.42
N VAL A 77 0.14 -0.20 2.01
CA VAL A 77 0.46 1.17 1.56
C VAL A 77 1.16 1.07 0.23
N ASP A 78 0.69 1.81 -0.76
CA ASP A 78 1.40 2.02 -2.02
C ASP A 78 2.09 3.39 -2.00
N LEU A 79 3.36 3.41 -2.37
CA LEU A 79 4.17 4.60 -2.52
C LEU A 79 4.50 4.81 -4.00
N ALA A 80 4.45 6.06 -4.44
CA ALA A 80 4.93 6.46 -5.76
C ALA A 80 5.65 7.81 -5.67
N ARG A 81 6.81 7.95 -6.31
CA ARG A 81 7.47 9.25 -6.44
C ARG A 81 6.61 10.20 -7.27
N ASN A 82 6.46 11.46 -6.84
CA ASN A 82 5.74 12.51 -7.56
C ASN A 82 6.62 13.76 -7.80
N GLY A 83 7.70 13.60 -8.57
CA GLY A 83 8.72 14.63 -8.71
C GLY A 83 9.72 14.56 -7.54
N HIS A 84 9.75 15.58 -6.69
CA HIS A 84 10.62 15.61 -5.52
C HIS A 84 10.02 14.90 -4.29
N GLY A 85 8.69 14.74 -4.25
CA GLY A 85 7.97 14.16 -3.13
C GLY A 85 7.50 12.72 -3.33
N THR A 86 6.47 12.38 -2.56
CA THR A 86 5.84 11.05 -2.55
C THR A 86 4.32 11.14 -2.51
N THR A 87 3.66 10.40 -3.39
CA THR A 87 2.25 10.03 -3.28
C THR A 87 2.13 8.74 -2.46
N ILE A 88 1.20 8.73 -1.51
CA ILE A 88 0.89 7.61 -0.63
C ILE A 88 -0.58 7.23 -0.81
N VAL A 89 -0.87 5.96 -1.07
CA VAL A 89 -2.25 5.42 -1.07
C VAL A 89 -2.33 4.33 0.00
N SER A 90 -3.24 4.49 0.95
CA SER A 90 -3.25 3.65 2.16
C SER A 90 -4.55 2.88 2.34
N TRP A 91 -4.42 1.58 2.62
CA TRP A 91 -5.43 0.72 3.24
C TRP A 91 -4.97 0.30 4.65
N PHE A 92 -4.10 1.10 5.25
CA PHE A 92 -3.54 0.97 6.58
C PHE A 92 -3.93 2.18 7.43
N ASP A 93 -3.99 2.01 8.76
CA ASP A 93 -4.49 3.01 9.71
C ASP A 93 -4.04 4.44 9.34
N GLU A 94 -5.02 5.29 9.04
CA GLU A 94 -4.80 6.64 8.52
C GLU A 94 -3.93 7.48 9.47
N LYS A 95 -4.13 7.36 10.79
CA LYS A 95 -3.35 8.16 11.76
C LYS A 95 -1.89 7.78 11.71
N GLN A 96 -1.59 6.50 11.51
CA GLN A 96 -0.21 6.03 11.40
C GLN A 96 0.47 6.52 10.12
N VAL A 97 -0.25 6.54 9.00
CA VAL A 97 0.28 7.09 7.74
C VAL A 97 0.51 8.60 7.84
N GLN A 98 -0.39 9.34 8.49
CA GLN A 98 -0.27 10.79 8.64
C GLN A 98 1.00 11.21 9.40
N VAL A 99 1.44 10.42 10.40
CA VAL A 99 2.72 10.66 11.10
C VAL A 99 3.91 10.65 10.15
N CYS A 100 3.86 9.83 9.10
CA CYS A 100 4.94 9.66 8.13
C CYS A 100 4.84 10.58 6.91
N LEU A 101 3.89 11.53 6.89
CA LEU A 101 3.86 12.56 5.85
C LEU A 101 5.03 13.54 6.00
N ASN A 102 5.52 13.74 7.21
CA ASN A 102 6.68 14.60 7.50
C ASN A 102 7.62 13.83 8.44
N PRO A 103 8.34 12.82 7.94
CA PRO A 103 9.22 12.00 8.77
C PRO A 103 10.35 12.86 9.33
N PRO A 104 10.79 12.60 10.58
CA PRO A 104 11.99 13.23 11.10
C PRO A 104 13.18 12.83 10.24
N SER A 105 13.97 13.83 9.82
CA SER A 105 15.19 13.69 9.03
C SER A 105 16.31 13.01 9.81
#